data_AF-Q5I4D3-F1
#
_entry.id   AF-Q5I4D3-F1
#
_cell.length_a   1.000
_cell.length_b   1.000
_cell.length_c   1.000
_cell.angle_alpha   90.00
_cell.angle_beta   90.00
_cell.angle_gamma   90.00
#
_symmetry.space_group_name_H-M   'P 1'
#
loop_
_entity.id
_entity.type
_entity.pdbx_description
1 polymer ?
#
loop_
_entity_poly.entity_id
_entity_poly.type
_entity_poly.pdbx_seq_one_letter_code
_entity_poly.pdbx_strand_id
1 'polypeptide(L)' 'VVAFLLLGLMCMMIPQCRTFEGVVVVCLFLGLCDGFFITLMAPIAFELVGPMQASQAIGYLLGMMSLPITAGPPIA' A
#
# COMPACT_ATOMS: atom_id res chain seq x y z
N VAL A 1 11.28 -2.75 4.53
CA VAL A 1 12.12 -1.58 4.19
C VAL A 1 12.28 -1.41 2.68
N VAL A 2 12.84 -2.40 1.97
CA VAL A 2 13.04 -2.32 0.50
C VAL A 2 11.75 -2.04 -0.27
N ALA A 3 10.64 -2.71 0.07
CA ALA A 3 9.34 -2.48 -0.57
C ALA A 3 8.82 -1.03 -0.39
N PHE A 4 9.01 -0.42 0.78
CA PHE A 4 8.63 0.98 1.02
C PHE A 4 9.51 1.97 0.26
N LEU A 5 10.81 1.68 0.17
CA LEU A 5 11.75 2.47 -0.64
C LEU A 5 11.38 2.42 -2.12
N LEU A 6 11.05 1.23 -2.63
CA LEU A 6 10.56 1.04 -4.00
C LEU A 6 9.25 1.79 -4.23
N LEU A 7 8.28 1.68 -3.32
CA LEU A 7 7.01 2.39 -3.41
C LEU A 7 7.20 3.91 -3.51
N GLY A 8 8.04 4.48 -2.63
CA GLY A 8 8.36 5.91 -2.65
C GLY A 8 9.06 6.35 -3.94
N LEU A 9 10.03 5.56 -4.41
CA LEU A 9 10.73 5.83 -5.68
C LEU A 9 9.77 5.78 -6.88
N MET A 10 8.93 4.74 -6.95
CA MET A 10 7.96 4.57 -8.03
C MET A 10 6.92 5.70 -8.04
N CYS A 11 6.43 6.14 -6.87
CA CYS A 11 5.54 7.31 -6.77
C CYS A 11 6.17 8.59 -7.33
N MET A 12 7.46 8.83 -7.08
CA MET A 12 8.18 9.98 -7.64
C MET A 12 8.39 9.86 -9.16
N MET A 13 8.42 8.64 -9.71
CA MET A 13 8.54 8.41 -11.15
C MET A 13 7.22 8.63 -11.91
N ILE A 14 6.05 8.43 -11.29
CA ILE A 14 4.73 8.63 -11.93
C ILE A 14 4.62 9.97 -12.67
N PRO A 15 4.86 11.14 -12.04
CA PRO A 15 4.74 12.44 -12.73
C PRO A 15 5.80 12.65 -13.82
N GLN A 16 6.88 11.88 -13.81
CA GLN A 16 7.97 11.98 -14.79
C GLN A 16 7.70 11.14 -16.06
N CYS A 17 6.74 10.22 -16.01
CA CYS A 17 6.35 9.39 -17.15
C CYS A 17 5.59 10.21 -18.20
N ARG A 18 6.14 10.28 -19.42
CA ARG A 18 5.51 10.96 -20.57
C ARG A 18 4.87 10.02 -21.59
N THR A 19 5.11 8.72 -21.47
CA THR A 19 4.57 7.68 -22.35
C THR A 19 3.70 6.72 -21.56
N PHE A 20 2.65 6.19 -22.20
CA PHE A 20 1.73 5.23 -21.57
C PHE A 20 2.47 3.97 -21.09
N GLU A 21 3.41 3.46 -21.89
CA GLU A 21 4.22 2.29 -21.54
C GLU A 21 5.02 2.50 -20.23
N GLY A 22 5.56 3.70 -20.02
CA GLY A 22 6.25 4.05 -18.77
C GLY A 22 5.32 4.01 -17.56
N VAL A 23 4.10 4.53 -17.69
CA VAL A 23 3.08 4.49 -16.64
C VAL A 23 2.69 3.05 -16.33
N VAL A 24 2.51 2.18 -17.34
CA VAL A 24 2.18 0.77 -17.14
C VAL A 24 3.25 0.04 -16.33
N VAL A 25 4.53 0.24 -16.68
CA VAL A 25 5.65 -0.37 -15.95
C VAL A 25 5.65 0.09 -14.50
N VAL A 26 5.53 1.40 -14.26
CA VAL A 26 5.50 1.96 -12.90
C VAL A 26 4.31 1.42 -12.09
N CYS A 27 3.12 1.34 -12.68
CA CYS A 27 1.92 0.79 -12.04
C CYS A 27 2.07 -0.70 -11.67
N LEU A 28 2.74 -1.49 -12.50
CA LEU A 28 3.01 -2.90 -12.18
C LEU A 28 3.90 -3.03 -10.93
N PHE A 29 4.96 -2.23 -10.83
CA PHE A 29 5.84 -2.24 -9.66
C PHE A 29 5.14 -1.71 -8.40
N LEU A 30 4.33 -0.65 -8.54
CA LEU A 30 3.52 -0.13 -7.44
C LEU A 30 2.56 -1.19 -6.90
N GLY A 31 1.79 -1.84 -7.79
CA GLY A 31 0.85 -2.89 -7.41
C GLY A 31 1.53 -4.11 -6.78
N LEU A 32 2.70 -4.51 -7.29
CA LEU A 32 3.48 -5.61 -6.71
C LEU A 32 3.94 -5.28 -5.28
N CYS A 33 4.49 -4.07 -5.07
CA CYS A 33 4.97 -3.64 -3.76
C CYS A 33 3.84 -3.48 -2.73
N ASP A 34 2.70 -2.92 -3.16
CA ASP A 34 1.50 -2.78 -2.33
C ASP A 34 0.91 -4.16 -1.93
N GLY A 35 0.85 -5.10 -2.88
CA GLY A 35 0.42 -6.47 -2.62
C GLY A 35 1.29 -7.22 -1.61
N PHE A 36 2.61 -7.03 -1.65
CA PHE A 36 3.50 -7.54 -0.61
C PHE A 36 3.20 -6.92 0.76
N PHE A 37 2.94 -5.62 0.82
CA PHE A 37 2.65 -4.92 2.07
C PHE A 37 1.34 -5.42 2.72
N ILE A 38 0.25 -5.48 1.95
CA ILE A 38 -1.05 -5.99 2.42
C ILE A 38 -0.93 -7.44 2.92
N THR A 39 -0.20 -8.29 2.20
CA THR A 39 -0.01 -9.69 2.57
C THR A 39 0.78 -9.85 3.88
N LEU A 40 1.76 -8.98 4.12
CA LEU A 40 2.53 -8.96 5.36
C LEU A 40 1.75 -8.34 6.53
N MET A 41 0.78 -7.47 6.26
CA MET A 41 0.00 -6.81 7.32
C MET A 41 -0.77 -7.82 8.18
N ALA A 42 -1.33 -8.87 7.58
CA ALA A 42 -2.01 -9.94 8.30
C ALA A 42 -1.12 -10.65 9.33
N PRO A 43 0.00 -11.30 8.97
CA PRO A 43 0.87 -11.96 9.94
C PRO A 43 1.46 -10.99 10.96
N ILE A 44 1.76 -9.74 10.59
CA ILE A 44 2.22 -8.72 11.55
C ILE A 44 1.16 -8.43 12.62
N ALA A 45 -0.11 -8.30 12.22
CA ALA A 45 -1.21 -8.08 13.16
C ALA A 45 -1.44 -9.30 14.08
N PHE A 46 -1.27 -10.51 13.55
CA PHE A 46 -1.34 -11.74 14.34
C PHE A 46 -0.21 -11.84 15.39
N GLU A 47 1.02 -11.53 15.01
CA GLU A 47 2.17 -11.52 15.92
C GLU A 47 2.05 -10.43 16.99
N LEU A 48 1.49 -9.26 16.65
CA LEU A 48 1.42 -8.11 17.56
C LEU A 48 0.32 -8.24 18.62
N VAL A 49 -0.86 -8.74 18.25
CA VAL A 49 -2.06 -8.74 19.13
C VAL A 49 -2.45 -10.16 19.56
N GLY A 50 -1.80 -11.18 19.00
CA GLY A 50 -2.13 -12.58 19.23
C GLY A 50 -3.39 -13.06 18.50
N PRO A 51 -3.67 -14.37 18.52
CA PRO A 51 -4.67 -15.00 17.65
C PRO A 51 -6.11 -14.60 17.96
N MET A 52 -6.44 -14.22 19.20
CA MET A 52 -7.81 -13.91 19.61
C MET A 52 -8.32 -12.57 19.09
N GLN A 53 -7.44 -11.59 18.88
CA GLN A 53 -7.81 -10.21 18.54
C GLN A 53 -7.27 -9.75 17.17
N ALA A 54 -6.54 -10.62 16.46
CA ALA A 54 -5.91 -10.29 15.18
C ALA A 54 -6.92 -9.83 14.10
N SER A 55 -8.08 -10.48 13.99
CA SER A 55 -9.10 -10.10 13.00
C SER A 55 -9.65 -8.69 13.23
N GLN A 56 -9.84 -8.31 14.50
CA GLN A 56 -10.29 -6.98 14.87
C GLN A 56 -9.21 -5.93 14.65
N ALA A 57 -7.94 -6.25 14.95
CA ALA A 57 -6.80 -5.39 14.67
C ALA A 57 -6.63 -5.12 13.16
N ILE A 58 -6.73 -6.16 12.33
CA ILE A 58 -6.71 -6.04 10.86
C ILE A 58 -7.87 -5.16 10.38
N GLY A 59 -9.07 -5.37 10.92
CA GLY A 59 -10.25 -4.56 10.64
C GLY A 59 -10.05 -3.07 10.99
N TYR A 60 -9.44 -2.77 12.15
CA TYR A 60 -9.11 -1.39 12.52
C TYR A 60 -8.05 -0.78 11.60
N LEU A 61 -7.01 -1.55 11.22
CA LEU A 61 -5.98 -1.08 10.28
C LEU A 61 -6.60 -0.72 8.92
N LEU A 62 -7.41 -1.62 8.34
CA LEU A 62 -8.12 -1.37 7.07
C LEU A 62 -9.11 -0.19 7.21
N GLY A 63 -9.80 -0.10 8.35
CA GLY A 63 -10.68 1.02 8.66
C GLY A 63 -9.95 2.36 8.66
N MET A 64 -8.76 2.43 9.28
CA MET A 64 -7.93 3.64 9.26
C MET A 64 -7.39 3.97 7.85
N MET A 65 -7.04 2.96 7.05
CA MET A 65 -6.59 3.14 5.66
C MET A 65 -7.70 3.66 4.73
N SER A 66 -8.97 3.42 5.05
CA SER A 66 -10.09 3.92 4.23
C SER A 66 -10.15 5.45 4.18
N LEU A 67 -9.79 6.13 5.27
CA LEU A 67 -9.82 7.60 5.35
C LEU A 67 -8.94 8.28 4.30
N PRO A 68 -7.62 8.01 4.20
CA PRO A 68 -6.77 8.61 3.17
C PRO A 68 -7.16 8.17 1.75
N ILE A 69 -7.63 6.94 1.55
CA ILE A 69 -8.06 6.45 0.23
C ILE A 69 -9.29 7.23 -0.26
N THR A 70 -10.27 7.49 0.62
CA THR A 70 -11.45 8.31 0.30
C THR A 70 -11.12 9.79 0.17
N ALA A 71 -10.20 10.31 0.99
CA ALA A 71 -9.78 11.70 0.94
C ALA A 71 -8.86 12.03 -0.24
N GLY A 72 -8.26 11.02 -0.89
CA GLY A 72 -7.38 11.21 -2.05
C GLY A 72 -8.03 11.97 -3.21
N PRO A 73 -9.14 11.49 -3.81
CA PRO A 73 -9.81 12.16 -4.93
C PRO A 73 -10.23 13.62 -4.69
N PRO A 74 -10.76 14.02 -3.52
CA PRO A 74 -11.12 15.43 -3.29
C PRO A 74 -9.93 16.34 -2.96
N ILE A 75 -8.77 15.81 -2.57
CA ILE A 75 -7.57 16.59 -2.21
C ILE A 75 -6.58 16.73 -3.39
N ALA A 76 -6.55 15.74 -4.29
CA ALA A 76 -5.69 15.71 -5.48
C ALA A 76 -6.05 16.79 -6.50
#